data_AF-A0A329CND1-F1
#
_entry.id   AF-A0A329CND1-F1
#
_cell.length_a   1.000
_cell.length_b   1.000
_cell.length_c   1.000
_cell.angle_alpha   90.00
_cell.angle_beta   90.00
_cell.angle_gamma   90.00
#
_symmetry.space_group_name_H-M   'P 1'
#
loop_
_entity.id
_entity.type
_entity.pdbx_description
1 polymer ?
#
loop_
_entity_poly.entity_id
_entity_poly.type
_entity_poly.pdbx_seq_one_letter_code
_entity_poly.pdbx_strand_id
1 'polypeptide(L)' 'MRTYARIDSGFVVEIIQPMTDADGNEIPIVDRFTPEFVATLVDVTDSSPMPGSHWTAIETKGVWAFAQP' A
#
# COMPACT_ATOMS: atom_id res chain seq x y z
N MET A 1 -11.89 -1.76 -3.87
CA MET A 1 -11.03 -2.62 -3.05
C MET A 1 -9.72 -1.92 -2.87
N ARG A 2 -9.19 -1.85 -1.64
CA ARG A 2 -8.01 -1.03 -1.34
C ARG A 2 -6.70 -1.82 -1.38
N THR A 3 -5.72 -1.25 -2.06
CA THR A 3 -4.37 -1.78 -2.15
C THR A 3 -3.44 -0.83 -1.41
N TYR A 4 -2.58 -1.38 -0.55
CA TYR A 4 -1.61 -0.57 0.20
C TYR A 4 -0.19 -0.98 -0.15
N ALA A 5 0.72 -0.02 -0.15
CA ALA A 5 2.15 -0.27 -0.26
C ALA A 5 2.82 0.00 1.08
N ARG A 6 3.72 -0.90 1.49
CA ARG A 6 4.67 -0.62 2.56
C ARG A 6 5.94 -0.06 1.93
N ILE A 7 6.38 1.08 2.43
CA ILE A 7 7.55 1.79 1.92
C ILE A 7 8.61 1.79 3.00
N ASP A 8 9.82 1.38 2.63
CA ASP A 8 11.00 1.45 3.50
C ASP A 8 12.18 2.00 2.69
N SER A 9 12.90 2.95 3.28
CA SER A 9 14.13 3.52 2.68
C SER A 9 13.96 4.04 1.25
N GLY A 10 12.76 4.53 0.89
CA GLY A 10 12.44 5.03 -0.45
C GLY A 10 12.08 3.96 -1.47
N PHE A 11 11.79 2.73 -1.03
CA PHE A 11 11.39 1.61 -1.89
C PHE A 11 10.10 0.96 -1.39
N VAL A 12 9.29 0.50 -2.34
CA VAL A 12 8.14 -0.37 -2.06
C VAL A 12 8.67 -1.75 -1.69
N VAL A 13 8.58 -2.11 -0.41
CA VAL A 13 9.05 -3.42 0.07
C VAL A 13 7.96 -4.48 0.07
N GLU A 14 6.70 -4.06 0.10
CA GLU A 14 5.56 -4.98 0.13
C GLU A 14 4.31 -4.32 -0.48
N ILE A 15 3.53 -5.08 -1.23
CA ILE A 15 2.18 -4.69 -1.67
C ILE A 15 1.17 -5.54 -0.93
N ILE A 16 0.32 -4.89 -0.14
CA ILE A 16 -0.78 -5.52 0.57
C ILE A 16 -2.01 -5.50 -0.32
N GLN A 17 -2.35 -6.67 -0.84
CA GLN A 17 -3.55 -6.86 -1.66
C GLN A 17 -4.83 -6.77 -0.81
N PRO A 18 -5.96 -6.39 -1.43
CA PRO A 18 -7.28 -6.53 -0.83
C PRO A 18 -7.53 -7.96 -0.36
N MET A 19 -8.31 -8.11 0.70
CA MET A 19 -8.75 -9.42 1.21
C MET A 19 -10.23 -9.35 1.51
N THR A 20 -10.97 -10.40 1.16
CA THR A 20 -12.42 -10.47 1.38
C THR A 20 -12.78 -11.55 2.40
N ASP A 21 -13.88 -11.37 3.09
CA ASP A 21 -14.49 -12.39 3.94
C ASP A 21 -15.22 -13.47 3.10
N ALA A 22 -15.89 -14.41 3.78
CA ALA A 22 -16.65 -15.48 3.14
C ALA A 22 -17.88 -14.98 2.35
N ASP A 23 -18.37 -13.79 2.68
CA ASP A 23 -19.51 -13.14 2.03
C ASP A 23 -19.07 -12.22 0.87
N GLY A 24 -17.75 -12.09 0.64
CA GLY A 24 -17.16 -11.27 -0.42
C GLY A 24 -16.97 -9.80 -0.06
N ASN A 25 -17.19 -9.41 1.21
CA ASN A 25 -16.93 -8.05 1.65
C ASN A 25 -15.44 -7.84 1.91
N GLU A 26 -14.92 -6.67 1.53
CA GLU A 26 -13.54 -6.32 1.84
C GLU A 26 -13.33 -6.20 3.35
N ILE A 27 -12.31 -6.90 3.85
CA ILE A 27 -11.84 -6.81 5.23
C ILE A 27 -10.95 -5.56 5.34
N PRO A 28 -11.34 -4.56 6.16
CA PRO A 28 -10.53 -3.36 6.37
C PRO A 28 -9.12 -3.68 6.84
N ILE A 29 -8.14 -2.88 6.41
CA ILE A 29 -6.74 -3.09 6.77
C ILE A 29 -6.48 -3.03 8.28
N VAL A 30 -7.27 -2.21 8.99
CA VAL A 30 -7.23 -2.07 10.46
C VAL A 30 -7.70 -3.30 11.21
N ASP A 31 -8.50 -4.15 10.57
CA ASP A 31 -8.97 -5.42 11.13
C ASP A 31 -7.99 -6.58 10.82
N ARG A 32 -7.04 -6.34 9.90
CA ARG A 32 -6.04 -7.32 9.45
C ARG A 32 -4.70 -7.18 10.16
N PHE A 33 -4.31 -5.97 10.55
CA PHE A 33 -2.98 -5.67 11.10
C PHE A 33 -3.05 -4.70 12.29
N THR A 34 -1.97 -4.64 13.07
CA THR A 34 -1.87 -3.72 14.21
C THR A 34 -1.88 -2.25 13.75
N PRO A 35 -2.39 -1.31 14.56
CA PRO A 35 -2.42 0.10 14.20
C PRO A 35 -1.04 0.68 13.85
N GLU A 36 0.00 0.21 14.56
CA GLU A 36 1.39 0.60 14.29
C GLU A 36 1.84 0.21 12.90
N PHE A 37 1.48 -1.00 12.44
CA PHE A 37 1.80 -1.44 11.09
C PHE A 37 0.98 -0.67 10.05
N VAL A 38 -0.33 -0.50 10.27
CA VAL A 38 -1.21 0.24 9.35
C VAL A 38 -0.73 1.69 9.16
N ALA A 39 -0.21 2.33 10.21
CA ALA A 39 0.34 3.67 10.12
C ALA A 39 1.58 3.79 9.20
N THR A 40 2.26 2.66 8.90
CA THR A 40 3.39 2.62 7.95
C THR A 40 2.97 2.41 6.50
N LEU A 41 1.68 2.12 6.26
CA LEU A 41 1.17 1.80 4.94
C LEU A 41 0.70 3.05 4.21
N VAL A 42 0.92 3.07 2.90
CA VAL A 42 0.44 4.09 1.99
C VAL A 42 -0.67 3.52 1.13
N ASP A 43 -1.82 4.20 1.05
CA ASP A 43 -2.89 3.84 0.13
C ASP A 43 -2.44 4.13 -1.30
N VAL A 44 -2.38 3.08 -2.14
CA VAL A 44 -1.97 3.15 -3.54
C VAL A 44 -3.08 2.71 -4.49
N THR A 45 -4.32 2.64 -4.00
CA THR A 45 -5.48 2.13 -4.75
C THR A 45 -5.69 2.86 -6.08
N ASP A 46 -5.52 4.18 -6.06
CA ASP A 46 -5.69 5.04 -7.25
C ASP A 46 -4.36 5.46 -7.89
N SER A 47 -3.24 4.83 -7.50
CA SER A 47 -1.94 5.12 -8.08
C SER A 47 -1.84 4.60 -9.52
N SER A 48 -1.42 5.46 -10.44
CA SER A 48 -1.20 5.09 -11.85
C SER A 48 0.17 5.58 -12.32
N PRO A 49 1.07 4.67 -12.73
CA PRO A 49 0.93 3.22 -12.74
C PRO A 49 0.85 2.61 -11.32
N MET A 50 0.20 1.45 -11.20
CA MET A 50 0.10 0.73 -9.92
C MET A 50 1.50 0.27 -9.49
N PRO A 51 2.00 0.68 -8.31
CA PRO A 51 3.33 0.31 -7.87
C PRO A 51 3.46 -1.19 -7.65
N GLY A 52 4.62 -1.73 -8.00
CA GLY A 52 5.02 -3.08 -7.68
C GLY A 52 6.06 -3.10 -6.56
N SER A 53 6.31 -4.28 -6.00
CA SER A 53 7.45 -4.49 -5.12
C SER A 53 8.75 -4.08 -5.81
N HIS A 54 9.70 -3.57 -5.04
CA HIS A 54 11.02 -3.06 -5.47
C HIS A 54 10.98 -1.77 -6.30
N TRP A 55 9.83 -1.13 -6.48
CA TRP A 55 9.76 0.19 -7.10
C TRP A 55 10.30 1.26 -6.17
N THR A 56 10.85 2.32 -6.74
CA THR A 56 11.23 3.51 -5.98
C THR A 56 9.97 4.30 -5.61
N ALA A 57 9.95 4.86 -4.40
CA ALA A 57 8.87 5.66 -3.88
C ALA A 57 9.45 6.94 -3.27
N ILE A 58 8.99 8.09 -3.78
CA ILE A 58 9.42 9.41 -3.33
C ILE A 58 8.20 10.16 -2.82
N GLU A 59 8.25 10.56 -1.55
CA GLU A 59 7.25 11.45 -0.99
C GLU A 59 7.65 12.91 -1.22
N THR A 60 6.76 13.69 -1.83
CA THR A 60 6.91 15.15 -1.93
C THR A 60 5.65 15.80 -1.38
N LYS A 61 5.76 16.44 -0.20
CA LYS A 61 4.68 17.18 0.45
C LYS A 61 3.39 16.34 0.65
N GLY A 62 3.53 15.08 1.08
CA GLY A 62 2.39 14.17 1.26
C GLY A 62 1.87 13.50 0.00
N VAL A 63 2.50 13.75 -1.16
CA VAL A 63 2.19 13.08 -2.43
C VAL A 63 3.28 12.06 -2.73
N TRP A 64 2.89 10.81 -2.94
CA TRP A 64 3.80 9.74 -3.32
C TRP A 64 3.91 9.60 -4.84
N ALA A 65 5.14 9.58 -5.34
CA ALA A 65 5.47 9.23 -6.71
C ALA A 65 6.20 7.88 -6.73
N PHE A 66 5.80 7.00 -7.64
CA PHE A 66 6.36 5.66 -7.78
C PHE A 66 7.02 5.50 -9.16
N ALA A 67 8.20 4.90 -9.20
CA ALA A 67 8.88 4.59 -10.46
C ALA A 67 9.45 3.17 -10.47
N GLN A 68 9.28 2.53 -11.63
CA GLN A 68 9.83 1.20 -11.92
C GLN A 68 11.36 1.21 -11.80
N PRO A 69 11.96 0.09 -11.34
CA PRO A 69 13.41 -0.09 -11.38
C PRO A 69 13.95 -0.16 -12.81
#